data_AF-A0AAD7DQ59-F1
#
_entry.id   AF-A0AAD7DQ59-F1
#
_cell.length_a   1.000
_cell.length_b   1.000
_cell.length_c   1.000
_cell.angle_alpha   90.00
_cell.angle_beta   90.00
_cell.angle_gamma   90.00
#
_symmetry.space_group_name_H-M   'P 1'
#
loop_
_entity.id
_entity.type
_entity.pdbx_description
1 polymer ?
#
loop_
_entity_poly.entity_id
_entity_poly.type
_entity_poly.pdbx_seq_one_letter_code
_entity_poly.pdbx_strand_id
1 'polypeptide(L)'
;HPAVVAAINRIVAAAGQLAASVQVPFLSLCDASMGYHLLACLRLLEAAHVPELLRTGPVYVREIAAHTDVTSVLTRRCTAAHILRLLATHHLLREAAPDVFATNRITALLDTGKPLPTLVAHPERKYEDDTSGVAAFMGL
;
A
#
# COMPACT_ATOMS: atom_id res chain seq x y z
N HIS A 1 1.00 -17.47 -21.46
CA HIS A 1 0.87 -17.57 -22.92
C HIS A 1 1.05 -16.19 -23.55
N PRO A 2 1.91 -16.01 -24.58
CA PRO A 2 2.23 -14.69 -25.15
C PRO A 2 1.01 -13.88 -25.63
N ALA A 3 0.04 -14.54 -26.28
CA ALA A 3 -1.18 -13.86 -26.73
C ALA A 3 -2.03 -13.29 -25.58
N VAL A 4 -2.03 -13.96 -24.41
CA VAL A 4 -2.76 -13.50 -23.23
C VAL A 4 -2.09 -12.25 -22.64
N VAL A 5 -0.76 -12.23 -22.57
CA VAL A 5 -0.01 -11.05 -22.10
C VAL A 5 -0.23 -9.86 -23.03
N ALA A 6 -0.21 -10.08 -24.35
CA ALA A 6 -0.50 -9.03 -25.33
C ALA A 6 -1.92 -8.46 -25.17
N ALA A 7 -2.91 -9.31 -24.93
CA ALA A 7 -4.28 -8.86 -24.67
C ALA A 7 -4.38 -8.04 -23.37
N ILE A 8 -3.75 -8.50 -22.28
CA ILE A 8 -3.69 -7.77 -21.00
C ILE A 8 -3.07 -6.39 -21.22
N ASN A 9 -1.92 -6.30 -21.89
CA ASN A 9 -1.22 -5.04 -22.13
C ASN A 9 -2.09 -4.05 -22.93
N ARG A 10 -2.84 -4.53 -23.93
CA ARG A 10 -3.78 -3.68 -24.69
C ARG A 10 -4.90 -3.14 -23.82
N ILE A 11 -5.48 -3.98 -22.95
CA ILE A 11 -6.54 -3.56 -22.03
C ILE A 11 -6.01 -2.51 -21.05
N VAL A 12 -4.84 -2.75 -20.45
CA VAL A 12 -4.20 -1.80 -19.53
C VAL A 12 -3.90 -0.47 -20.24
N ALA A 13 -3.35 -0.51 -21.45
CA ALA A 13 -3.06 0.69 -22.23
C ALA A 13 -4.35 1.47 -22.58
N ALA A 14 -5.40 0.78 -23.02
CA ALA A 14 -6.69 1.40 -23.35
C ALA A 14 -7.35 2.04 -22.12
N ALA A 15 -7.33 1.35 -20.97
CA ALA A 15 -7.85 1.89 -19.72
C ALA A 15 -7.06 3.14 -19.26
N GLY A 16 -5.73 3.10 -19.36
CA GLY A 16 -4.88 4.26 -19.08
C GLY A 16 -5.16 5.45 -20.00
N GLN A 17 -5.34 5.21 -21.29
CA GLN A 17 -5.71 6.26 -22.26
C GLN A 17 -7.10 6.84 -21.98
N LEU A 18 -8.08 6.00 -21.63
CA LEU A 18 -9.41 6.46 -21.24
C LEU A 18 -9.32 7.35 -20.00
N ALA A 19 -8.65 6.89 -18.95
CA ALA A 19 -8.47 7.65 -17.72
C ALA A 19 -7.81 9.02 -17.98
N ALA A 20 -6.75 9.05 -18.79
CA ALA A 20 -6.07 10.30 -19.15
C ALA A 20 -6.94 11.24 -20.01
N SER A 21 -7.81 10.71 -20.86
CA SER A 21 -8.67 11.50 -21.75
C SER A 21 -9.83 12.17 -21.03
N VAL A 22 -10.37 11.54 -19.98
CA VAL A 22 -11.51 12.06 -19.21
C VAL A 22 -11.08 12.91 -18.02
N GLN A 23 -9.86 12.74 -17.53
CA GLN A 23 -9.33 13.45 -16.38
C GLN A 23 -9.05 14.92 -16.72
N VAL A 24 -9.16 15.78 -15.71
CA VAL A 24 -8.77 17.19 -15.84
C VAL A 24 -7.24 17.26 -16.04
N PRO A 25 -6.71 17.93 -17.09
CA PRO A 25 -5.28 17.95 -17.37
C PRO A 25 -4.41 18.42 -16.19
N PHE A 26 -4.89 19.41 -15.44
CA PHE A 26 -4.21 19.90 -14.24
C PHE A 26 -4.05 18.81 -13.16
N LEU A 27 -5.08 18.01 -12.92
CA LEU A 27 -5.01 16.91 -11.94
C LEU A 27 -4.01 15.83 -12.37
N SER A 28 -3.90 15.57 -13.68
CA SER A 28 -2.89 14.63 -14.19
C SER A 28 -1.46 15.12 -13.95
N LEU A 29 -1.20 16.42 -14.10
CA LEU A 29 0.10 17.03 -13.79
C LEU A 29 0.39 17.01 -12.28
N CYS A 30 -0.63 17.27 -11.46
CA CYS A 30 -0.55 17.13 -10.01
C CYS A 30 -0.12 15.70 -9.62
N ASP A 31 -0.80 14.66 -10.11
CA ASP A 31 -0.45 13.26 -9.82
C ASP A 31 0.97 12.92 -10.25
N ALA A 32 1.39 13.37 -11.45
CA ALA A 32 2.74 13.14 -11.96
C ALA A 32 3.81 13.85 -11.11
N SER A 33 3.57 15.09 -10.69
CA SER A 33 4.51 15.87 -9.86
C SER A 33 4.59 15.36 -8.42
N MET A 34 3.51 14.80 -7.90
CA MET A 34 3.37 14.35 -6.50
C MET A 34 3.61 12.85 -6.30
N GLY A 35 4.06 12.12 -7.33
CA GLY A 35 4.24 10.68 -7.28
C GLY A 35 5.15 10.18 -6.14
N TYR A 36 6.08 11.00 -5.67
CA TYR A 36 6.96 10.67 -4.55
C TYR A 36 6.21 10.52 -3.20
N HIS A 37 5.07 11.20 -3.03
CA HIS A 37 4.24 11.03 -1.84
C HIS A 37 3.66 9.62 -1.74
N LEU A 38 3.27 9.04 -2.89
CA LEU A 38 2.74 7.69 -2.95
C LEU A 38 3.79 6.67 -2.49
N LEU A 39 5.02 6.81 -2.99
CA LEU A 39 6.13 5.96 -2.58
C LEU A 39 6.47 6.11 -1.09
N ALA A 40 6.48 7.34 -0.58
CA ALA A 40 6.69 7.59 0.85
C ALA A 40 5.62 6.91 1.73
N CYS A 41 4.36 6.92 1.29
CA CYS A 41 3.27 6.24 1.99
C CYS A 41 3.38 4.71 1.95
N LEU A 42 3.86 4.15 0.83
CA LEU A 42 4.13 2.71 0.71
C LEU A 42 5.29 2.26 1.60
N ARG A 43 6.37 3.04 1.66
CA ARG A 43 7.49 2.80 2.58
C ARG A 43 7.04 2.86 4.04
N LEU A 44 6.17 3.81 4.35
CA LEU A 44 5.58 3.92 5.68
C LEU A 44 4.72 2.70 6.04
N LEU A 45 3.86 2.21 5.14
CA LEU A 45 3.10 0.97 5.33
C LEU A 45 4.02 -0.22 5.63
N GLU A 46 5.10 -0.33 4.87
CA GLU A 46 6.08 -1.40 4.96
C GLU A 46 6.83 -1.36 6.29
N ALA A 47 7.40 -0.20 6.66
CA ALA A 47 8.12 0.01 7.91
C ALA A 47 7.22 -0.16 9.14
N ALA A 48 5.92 0.09 8.98
CA ALA A 48 4.90 -0.05 10.00
C ALA A 48 4.34 -1.48 10.15
N HIS A 49 4.76 -2.44 9.31
CA HIS A 49 4.21 -3.80 9.26
C HIS A 49 2.69 -3.85 9.08
N VAL A 50 2.11 -2.85 8.42
CA VAL A 50 0.67 -2.76 8.19
C VAL A 50 0.14 -3.88 7.27
N PRO A 51 0.86 -4.30 6.19
CA PRO A 51 0.42 -5.44 5.39
C PRO A 51 0.19 -6.70 6.22
N GLU A 52 1.09 -6.99 7.17
CA GLU A 52 0.98 -8.15 8.06
C GLU A 52 -0.16 -8.00 9.07
N LEU A 53 -0.43 -6.77 9.53
CA LEU A 53 -1.58 -6.46 10.41
C LEU A 53 -2.92 -6.65 9.70
N LEU A 54 -3.00 -6.25 8.44
CA LEU A 54 -4.22 -6.32 7.64
C LEU A 54 -4.47 -7.72 7.06
N ARG A 55 -3.57 -8.69 7.26
CA ARG A 55 -3.68 -10.05 6.75
C ARG A 55 -4.93 -10.78 7.23
N THR A 56 -5.34 -10.54 8.48
CA THR A 56 -6.50 -11.21 9.08
C THR A 56 -7.84 -10.58 8.68
N GLY A 57 -7.81 -9.47 7.94
CA GLY A 57 -9.00 -8.81 7.43
C GLY A 57 -8.98 -7.29 7.63
N PRO A 58 -10.15 -6.64 7.45
CA PRO A 58 -10.27 -5.20 7.62
C PRO A 58 -10.07 -4.78 9.08
N VAL A 59 -9.24 -3.74 9.30
CA VAL A 59 -8.89 -3.25 10.64
C VAL A 59 -9.18 -1.75 10.74
N TYR A 60 -9.61 -1.29 11.91
CA TYR A 60 -9.82 0.14 12.15
C TYR A 60 -8.50 0.90 12.20
N VAL A 61 -8.47 2.12 11.67
CA VAL A 61 -7.28 2.98 11.65
C VAL A 61 -6.71 3.26 13.05
N ARG A 62 -7.56 3.28 14.08
CA ARG A 62 -7.12 3.44 15.48
C ARG A 62 -6.29 2.25 15.96
N GLU A 63 -6.63 1.05 15.50
CA GLU A 63 -5.90 -0.18 15.84
C GLU A 63 -4.60 -0.21 15.06
N ILE A 64 -4.61 0.19 13.78
CA ILE A 64 -3.37 0.35 12.98
C ILE A 64 -2.43 1.35 13.65
N ALA A 65 -2.92 2.53 14.03
CA ALA A 65 -2.12 3.56 14.70
C ALA A 65 -1.55 3.06 16.05
N ALA A 66 -2.31 2.29 16.82
CA ALA A 66 -1.85 1.74 18.10
C ALA A 66 -0.74 0.68 17.95
N HIS A 67 -0.72 -0.08 16.85
CA HIS A 67 0.34 -1.05 16.58
C HIS A 67 1.62 -0.41 16.05
N THR A 68 1.53 0.83 15.56
CA THR A 68 2.61 1.49 14.83
C THR A 68 3.30 2.59 15.64
N ASP A 69 3.45 2.41 16.95
CA ASP A 69 4.17 3.36 17.82
C ASP A 69 5.62 3.66 17.36
N VAL A 70 6.15 2.86 16.43
CA VAL A 70 7.46 3.02 15.79
C VAL A 70 7.53 4.21 14.80
N THR A 71 6.42 4.68 14.23
CA THR A 71 6.42 5.87 13.35
C THR A 71 5.53 7.00 13.88
N SER A 72 6.17 8.06 14.38
CA SER A 72 5.53 9.29 14.91
C SER A 72 4.50 9.92 13.96
N VAL A 73 4.62 9.64 12.66
CA VAL A 73 3.72 10.09 11.59
C VAL A 73 2.36 9.41 11.62
N LEU A 74 2.29 8.10 11.94
CA LEU A 74 1.05 7.34 12.05
C LEU A 74 0.40 7.45 13.43
N THR A 75 1.12 7.97 14.43
CA THR A 75 0.62 8.16 15.80
C THR A 75 -0.59 9.12 15.87
N ARG A 76 -0.69 10.07 14.94
CA ARG A 76 -1.89 10.93 14.85
C ARG A 76 -2.95 10.23 13.98
N ARG A 77 -4.07 9.83 14.59
CA ARG A 77 -5.20 9.15 13.91
C ARG A 77 -5.65 9.85 12.62
N CYS A 78 -5.77 11.18 12.64
CA CYS A 78 -6.16 11.96 11.46
C CYS A 78 -5.13 11.83 10.32
N THR A 79 -3.85 11.78 10.65
CA THR A 79 -2.75 11.61 9.69
C THR A 79 -2.74 10.19 9.12
N ALA A 80 -2.88 9.17 9.97
CA ALA A 80 -2.95 7.78 9.52
C ALA A 80 -4.13 7.54 8.57
N ALA A 81 -5.32 8.01 8.92
CA ALA A 81 -6.49 7.84 8.07
C ALA A 81 -6.37 8.60 6.74
N HIS A 82 -5.71 9.76 6.72
CA HIS A 82 -5.43 10.49 5.48
C HIS A 82 -4.46 9.73 4.56
N ILE A 83 -3.37 9.20 5.11
CA ILE A 83 -2.37 8.41 4.37
C ILE A 83 -2.99 7.13 3.79
N LEU A 84 -3.74 6.38 4.61
CA LEU A 84 -4.38 5.15 4.15
C LEU A 84 -5.46 5.42 3.10
N ARG A 85 -6.15 6.57 3.17
CA ARG A 85 -7.08 7.00 2.12
C ARG A 85 -6.38 7.37 0.82
N LEU A 86 -5.25 8.08 0.88
CA LEU A 86 -4.46 8.35 -0.32
C LEU A 86 -4.05 7.04 -1.00
N LEU A 87 -3.60 6.05 -0.23
CA LEU A 87 -3.27 4.72 -0.77
C LEU A 87 -4.51 4.00 -1.33
N ALA A 88 -5.68 4.18 -0.71
CA ALA A 88 -6.94 3.64 -1.23
C ALA A 88 -7.38 4.29 -2.55
N THR A 89 -7.20 5.61 -2.72
CA THR A 89 -7.51 6.30 -3.98
C THR A 89 -6.60 5.88 -5.12
N HIS A 90 -5.36 5.44 -4.81
CA HIS A 90 -4.42 4.86 -5.77
C HIS A 90 -4.57 3.35 -5.95
N HIS A 91 -5.67 2.75 -5.48
CA HIS A 91 -5.95 1.31 -5.60
C HIS A 91 -4.87 0.41 -4.98
N LEU A 92 -4.18 0.88 -3.94
CA LEU A 92 -3.21 0.09 -3.19
C LEU A 92 -3.86 -0.51 -1.94
N LEU A 93 -4.74 0.24 -1.27
CA LEU A 93 -5.55 -0.28 -0.17
C LEU A 93 -7.05 -0.28 -0.53
N ARG A 94 -7.85 -0.86 0.36
CA ARG A 94 -9.31 -0.81 0.29
C ARG A 94 -9.85 -0.24 1.60
N GLU A 95 -10.58 0.88 1.55
CA GLU A 95 -11.40 1.35 2.67
C GLU A 95 -12.74 0.59 2.64
N ALA A 96 -12.92 -0.37 3.55
CA ALA A 96 -14.10 -1.24 3.59
C ALA A 96 -15.32 -0.53 4.24
N ALA A 97 -15.04 0.38 5.16
CA ALA A 97 -15.98 1.27 5.83
C ALA A 97 -15.20 2.51 6.30
N PRO A 98 -15.86 3.62 6.71
CA PRO A 98 -15.15 4.78 7.22
C PRO A 98 -14.16 4.39 8.32
N ASP A 99 -12.89 4.74 8.13
CA ASP A 99 -11.78 4.43 9.05
C ASP A 99 -11.44 2.92 9.17
N VAL A 100 -11.91 2.07 8.26
CA VAL A 100 -11.63 0.62 8.23
C VAL A 100 -10.92 0.27 6.93
N PHE A 101 -9.69 -0.24 7.02
CA PHE A 101 -8.84 -0.51 5.87
C PHE A 101 -8.49 -1.99 5.76
N ALA A 102 -8.32 -2.46 4.54
CA ALA A 102 -7.88 -3.81 4.21
C ALA A 102 -6.86 -3.76 3.06
N THR A 103 -6.02 -4.80 2.98
CA THR A 103 -5.17 -5.03 1.80
C THR A 103 -6.01 -5.45 0.60
N ASN A 104 -5.47 -5.21 -0.58
CA ASN A 104 -6.00 -5.74 -1.83
C ASN A 104 -4.98 -6.69 -2.46
N ARG A 105 -5.27 -7.22 -3.66
CA ARG A 105 -4.36 -8.15 -4.33
C ARG A 105 -2.95 -7.59 -4.58
N ILE A 106 -2.81 -6.28 -4.76
CA ILE A 106 -1.53 -5.63 -5.02
C ILE A 106 -0.74 -5.49 -3.71
N THR A 107 -1.35 -4.91 -2.68
CA THR A 107 -0.67 -4.73 -1.37
C THR A 107 -0.48 -6.02 -0.59
N ALA A 108 -1.23 -7.07 -0.89
CA ALA A 108 -0.96 -8.41 -0.37
C ALA A 108 0.43 -8.94 -0.78
N LEU A 109 1.06 -8.40 -1.84
CA LEU A 109 2.43 -8.76 -2.19
C LEU A 109 3.48 -8.19 -1.22
N LEU A 110 3.11 -7.20 -0.39
CA LEU A 110 3.98 -6.63 0.65
C LEU A 110 3.97 -7.47 1.93
N ASP A 111 2.99 -8.37 2.09
CA ASP A 111 2.91 -9.26 3.23
C ASP A 111 4.02 -10.31 3.14
N THR A 112 4.91 -10.31 4.13
CA THR A 112 6.00 -11.29 4.24
C THR A 112 5.54 -12.65 4.77
N GLY A 113 4.30 -12.77 5.23
CA GLY A 113 3.74 -13.97 5.86
C GLY A 113 4.18 -14.16 7.31
N LYS A 114 5.16 -13.38 7.78
CA LYS A 114 5.72 -13.48 9.13
C LYS A 114 4.74 -13.00 10.19
N PRO A 115 4.71 -13.65 11.36
CA PRO A 115 3.86 -13.20 12.45
C PRO A 115 4.32 -11.84 12.98
N LEU A 116 3.36 -10.93 13.13
CA LEU A 116 3.59 -9.56 13.64
C LEU A 116 4.46 -9.49 14.90
N PRO A 117 4.24 -10.31 15.95
CA PRO A 117 5.07 -10.26 17.16
C PRO A 117 6.56 -10.49 16.87
N THR A 118 6.89 -11.37 15.91
CA THR A 118 8.28 -11.63 15.52
C THR A 118 8.87 -10.44 14.76
N LEU A 119 8.08 -9.78 13.92
CA LEU A 119 8.52 -8.59 13.18
C LEU A 119 8.79 -7.40 14.11
N VAL A 120 7.95 -7.23 15.14
CA VAL A 120 8.15 -6.17 16.15
C VAL A 120 9.40 -6.44 17.01
N ALA A 121 9.67 -7.71 17.33
CA ALA A 121 10.85 -8.08 18.12
C ALA A 121 12.17 -8.04 17.32
N HIS A 122 12.11 -8.38 16.03
CA HIS A 122 13.27 -8.54 15.15
C HIS A 122 12.99 -7.93 13.76
N PRO A 123 12.83 -6.60 13.65
CA PRO A 123 12.49 -5.95 12.40
C PRO A 123 13.57 -6.15 11.31
N GLU A 124 14.84 -6.27 11.69
CA GLU A 124 15.96 -6.55 10.79
C GLU A 124 15.81 -7.88 10.05
N ARG A 125 15.12 -8.84 10.65
CA ARG A 125 14.90 -10.17 10.08
C ARG A 125 13.69 -10.23 9.17
N LYS A 126 12.98 -9.12 8.92
CA LYS A 126 11.74 -9.11 8.11
C LYS A 126 11.94 -9.74 6.74
N TYR A 127 13.09 -9.52 6.11
CA TYR A 127 13.36 -9.97 4.74
C TYR A 127 14.17 -11.28 4.64
N GLU A 128 14.66 -11.81 5.76
CA GLU A 128 15.37 -13.09 5.79
C GLU A 128 14.44 -14.25 5.42
N ASP A 129 14.95 -15.38 4.94
CA ASP A 129 14.24 -16.65 4.74
C ASP A 129 12.93 -16.62 3.92
N ASP A 130 12.96 -17.17 2.70
CA ASP A 130 11.78 -17.53 1.88
C ASP A 130 10.71 -16.42 1.70
N THR A 131 11.13 -15.15 1.56
CA THR A 131 10.24 -14.03 1.22
C THR A 131 10.31 -13.65 -0.27
N SER A 132 9.25 -13.04 -0.80
CA SER A 132 9.15 -12.67 -2.23
C SER A 132 10.11 -11.55 -2.68
N GLY A 133 10.82 -10.91 -1.74
CA GLY A 133 11.67 -9.74 -1.98
C GLY A 133 10.91 -8.44 -2.31
N VAL A 134 9.61 -8.50 -2.56
CA VAL A 134 8.79 -7.33 -2.91
C VAL A 134 8.73 -6.33 -1.76
N ALA A 135 8.54 -6.80 -0.53
CA ALA A 135 8.53 -5.95 0.66
C ALA A 135 9.88 -5.22 0.84
N ALA A 136 11.01 -5.91 0.61
CA ALA A 136 12.34 -5.32 0.70
C ALA A 136 12.56 -4.24 -0.37
N PHE A 137 12.15 -4.50 -1.61
CA PHE A 137 12.23 -3.52 -2.71
C PHE A 137 11.40 -2.26 -2.41
N MET A 138 10.21 -2.43 -1.84
CA MET A 138 9.30 -1.33 -1.54
C MET A 138 9.70 -0.53 -0.29
N GLY A 139 10.55 -1.09 0.58
CA GLY A 139 11.07 -0.43 1.78
C GLY A 139 12.32 0.45 1.56
N LEU A 140 12.99 0.37 0.39
CA LEU A 140 14.15 1.19 0.02
C LEU A 140 13.82 2.69 0.09
#